data_AF-A0A2J4PA13-F1
#
_entry.id   AF-A0A2J4PA13-F1
#
_cell.length_a   1.000
_cell.length_b   1.000
_cell.length_c   1.000
_cell.angle_alpha   90.00
_cell.angle_beta   90.00
_cell.angle_gamma   90.00
#
_symmetry.space_group_name_H-M   'P 1'
#
loop_
_entity.id
_entity.type
_entity.pdbx_description
1 polymer ?
#
loop_
_entity_poly.entity_id
_entity_poly.type
_entity_poly.pdbx_seq_one_letter_code
_entity_poly.pdbx_strand_id
1 'polypeptide(L)' 'PAEANDVTAINALIQQIERLKQRCALPPLAVALKEGRSEYSARIPAMVQAALADVTLRTNPRPASAGEIQELLEELL' A
#
# COMPACT_ATOMS: atom_id res chain seq x y z
N PRO A 1 -27.90 -4.31 -6.47
CA PRO A 1 -27.54 -5.68 -6.96
C PRO A 1 -26.19 -5.74 -7.67
N ALA A 2 -25.87 -4.80 -8.58
CA ALA A 2 -24.58 -4.76 -9.28
C ALA A 2 -23.40 -4.45 -8.34
N GLU A 3 -23.55 -3.48 -7.43
CA GLU A 3 -22.49 -3.08 -6.48
C GLU A 3 -22.02 -4.22 -5.55
N ALA A 4 -22.92 -5.11 -5.14
CA ALA A 4 -22.57 -6.27 -4.31
C ALA A 4 -21.67 -7.28 -5.06
N ASN A 5 -21.83 -7.36 -6.38
CA ASN A 5 -20.99 -8.19 -7.24
C ASN A 5 -19.59 -7.58 -7.40
N ASP A 6 -19.48 -6.25 -7.52
CA ASP A 6 -18.21 -5.55 -7.68
C ASP A 6 -17.35 -5.64 -6.40
N VAL A 7 -17.94 -5.43 -5.22
CA VAL A 7 -17.23 -5.60 -3.94
C VAL A 7 -16.74 -7.04 -3.77
N THR A 8 -17.56 -8.03 -4.17
CA THR A 8 -17.16 -9.45 -4.12
C THR A 8 -15.98 -9.72 -5.06
N ALA A 9 -16.03 -9.20 -6.28
CA ALA A 9 -14.98 -9.36 -7.27
C ALA A 9 -13.66 -8.69 -6.82
N ILE A 10 -13.72 -7.48 -6.26
CA ILE A 10 -12.56 -6.76 -5.73
C ILE A 10 -11.92 -7.56 -4.58
N ASN A 11 -12.72 -8.03 -3.63
CA ASN A 11 -12.22 -8.83 -2.51
C ASN A 11 -11.60 -10.15 -2.99
N ALA A 12 -12.21 -10.81 -3.99
CA ALA A 12 -11.64 -12.00 -4.59
C ALA A 12 -10.29 -11.72 -5.25
N LEU A 13 -10.15 -10.60 -5.96
CA LEU A 13 -8.89 -10.17 -6.58
C LEU A 13 -7.80 -9.91 -5.54
N ILE A 14 -8.11 -9.17 -4.47
CA ILE A 14 -7.18 -8.89 -3.36
C ILE A 14 -6.66 -10.22 -2.77
N GLN A 15 -7.55 -11.17 -2.51
CA GLN A 15 -7.18 -12.49 -1.97
C GLN A 15 -6.28 -13.29 -2.93
N GLN A 16 -6.49 -13.19 -4.24
CA GLN A 16 -5.61 -13.84 -5.22
C GLN A 16 -4.22 -13.21 -5.25
N ILE A 17 -4.12 -11.88 -5.14
CA ILE A 17 -2.84 -11.18 -5.05
C ILE A 17 -2.08 -11.61 -3.78
N GLU A 18 -2.75 -11.71 -2.64
CA GLU A 18 -2.11 -12.17 -1.39
C GLU A 18 -1.60 -13.62 -1.49
N ARG A 19 -2.38 -14.53 -2.09
CA ARG A 19 -1.91 -15.91 -2.35
C ARG A 19 -0.72 -15.95 -3.30
N LEU A 20 -0.69 -15.09 -4.31
CA LEU A 20 0.44 -15.00 -5.23
C LEU A 20 1.71 -14.51 -4.50
N LYS A 21 1.60 -13.46 -3.67
CA LYS A 21 2.70 -12.97 -2.84
C LYS A 21 3.30 -14.08 -1.97
N GLN A 22 2.45 -14.91 -1.35
CA GLN A 22 2.87 -16.06 -0.55
C GLN A 22 3.60 -17.12 -1.39
N ARG A 23 3.09 -17.46 -2.57
CA ARG A 23 3.74 -18.42 -3.50
C ARG A 23 5.09 -17.92 -3.99
N CYS A 24 5.26 -16.61 -4.11
CA CYS A 24 6.52 -15.96 -4.45
C CYS A 24 7.45 -15.78 -3.23
N ALA A 25 7.06 -16.25 -2.04
CA ALA A 25 7.79 -16.07 -0.79
C ALA A 25 8.10 -14.59 -0.45
N LEU A 26 7.22 -13.66 -0.85
CA LEU A 26 7.35 -12.24 -0.51
C LEU A 26 6.91 -12.03 0.94
N PRO A 27 7.81 -11.63 1.85
CA PRO A 27 7.44 -11.37 3.23
C PRO A 27 6.61 -10.07 3.33
N PRO A 28 5.71 -9.95 4.33
CA PRO A 28 5.13 -8.67 4.71
C PRO A 28 6.24 -7.66 5.06
N LEU A 29 6.02 -6.37 4.78
CA LEU A 29 7.03 -5.33 5.00
C LEU A 29 7.50 -5.30 6.47
N ALA A 30 6.57 -5.39 7.42
CA ALA A 30 6.87 -5.49 8.85
C ALA A 30 7.88 -6.61 9.21
N VAL A 31 7.77 -7.76 8.54
CA VAL A 31 8.68 -8.89 8.72
C VAL A 31 10.03 -8.62 8.06
N ALA A 32 10.03 -8.02 6.88
CA ALA A 32 11.25 -7.67 6.15
C ALA A 32 12.08 -6.60 6.89
N LEU A 33 11.43 -5.63 7.53
CA LEU A 33 12.08 -4.51 8.23
C LEU A 33 12.80 -4.94 9.51
N LYS A 34 12.36 -6.01 10.19
CA LYS A 34 12.94 -6.47 11.48
C LYS A 34 13.04 -5.34 12.51
N GLU A 35 14.26 -4.90 12.81
CA GLU A 35 14.61 -3.82 13.76
C GLU A 35 14.46 -2.42 13.14
N GLY A 36 14.38 -2.33 11.80
CA GLY A 36 14.27 -1.08 11.04
C GLY A 36 12.87 -0.44 11.02
N ARG A 37 11.90 -0.96 11.79
CA ARG A 37 10.54 -0.41 11.84
C ARG A 37 10.50 1.03 12.33
N SER A 38 11.28 1.36 13.36
CA SER A 38 11.39 2.72 13.90
C SER A 38 11.98 3.69 12.87
N GLU A 39 13.02 3.27 12.14
CA GLU A 39 13.61 4.07 11.07
C GLU A 39 12.63 4.28 9.92
N TYR A 40 11.90 3.24 9.52
CA TYR A 40 10.85 3.35 8.51
C TYR A 40 9.80 4.39 8.92
N SER A 41 9.25 4.30 10.14
CA SER A 41 8.28 5.26 10.67
C SER A 41 8.81 6.70 10.64
N ALA A 42 10.06 6.90 11.07
CA ALA A 42 10.70 8.21 11.07
C ALA A 42 10.89 8.80 9.65
N ARG A 43 10.96 7.95 8.62
CA ARG A 43 11.12 8.37 7.22
C ARG A 43 9.80 8.61 6.48
N ILE A 44 8.66 8.22 7.04
CA ILE A 44 7.34 8.40 6.40
C ILE A 44 7.10 9.84 5.91
N PRO A 45 7.38 10.92 6.68
CA PRO A 45 7.19 12.28 6.17
C PRO A 45 7.98 12.58 4.89
N ALA A 46 9.22 12.10 4.80
CA ALA A 46 10.05 12.27 3.60
C ALA A 46 9.54 11.42 2.42
N MET A 47 9.06 10.21 2.69
CA MET A 47 8.46 9.32 1.67
C MET A 47 7.17 9.90 1.10
N VAL A 48 6.33 10.53 1.93
CA VAL A 48 5.13 11.24 1.49
C VAL A 48 5.50 12.37 0.52
N GLN A 49 6.50 13.20 0.85
CA GLN A 49 6.95 14.26 -0.05
C GLN A 49 7.50 13.72 -1.36
N ALA A 50 8.26 12.63 -1.31
CA ALA A 50 8.76 11.96 -2.52
C ALA A 50 7.61 11.45 -3.40
N ALA A 51 6.60 10.81 -2.80
CA ALA A 51 5.43 10.31 -3.53
C ALA A 51 4.60 11.43 -4.16
N LEU A 52 4.43 12.56 -3.46
CA LEU A 52 3.73 13.74 -4.00
C LEU A 52 4.47 14.41 -5.16
N ALA A 53 5.80 14.35 -5.16
CA ALA A 53 6.63 14.86 -6.23
C ALA A 53 6.71 13.91 -7.44
N ASP A 54 6.34 12.64 -7.27
CA ASP A 54 6.40 11.65 -8.34
C ASP A 54 5.34 11.93 -9.42
N VAL A 55 5.80 12.05 -10.67
CA VAL A 55 4.94 12.33 -11.82
C VAL A 55 3.91 11.23 -12.08
N THR A 56 4.18 9.98 -11.65
CA THR A 56 3.25 8.86 -11.82
C THR A 56 1.99 9.02 -10.97
N LEU A 57 2.02 9.81 -9.90
CA LEU A 57 0.84 10.04 -9.06
C LEU A 57 -0.30 10.70 -9.83
N ARG A 58 0.02 11.50 -10.87
CA ARG A 58 -0.96 12.18 -11.72
C ARG A 58 -1.84 11.22 -12.52
N THR A 59 -1.39 9.99 -12.73
CA THR A 59 -2.15 8.96 -13.45
C THR A 59 -2.89 8.01 -12.52
N ASN A 60 -2.85 8.23 -11.20
CA ASN A 60 -3.62 7.43 -10.27
C ASN A 60 -5.12 7.71 -10.44
N PRO A 61 -6.00 6.69 -10.60
CA PRO A 61 -7.43 6.89 -10.86
C PRO A 61 -8.15 7.76 -9.81
N ARG A 62 -7.64 7.73 -8.58
CA ARG A 62 -8.07 8.59 -7.47
C ARG A 62 -6.90 9.51 -7.08
N PRO A 63 -7.06 10.85 -7.10
CA PRO A 63 -6.08 11.74 -6.51
C PRO A 63 -5.82 11.35 -5.06
N ALA A 64 -4.56 11.25 -4.65
CA ALA A 64 -4.18 10.93 -3.29
C ALA A 64 -3.55 12.15 -2.61
N SER A 65 -4.04 12.49 -1.43
CA SER A 65 -3.51 13.54 -0.58
C SER A 65 -2.30 13.06 0.24
N ALA A 66 -1.57 14.00 0.84
CA ALA A 66 -0.47 13.69 1.75
C ALA A 66 -0.90 12.76 2.90
N GLY A 67 -2.08 13.01 3.48
CA GLY A 67 -2.61 12.23 4.60
C GLY A 67 -2.95 10.79 4.20
N GLU A 68 -3.56 10.60 3.02
CA GLU A 68 -3.89 9.25 2.53
C GLU A 68 -2.64 8.45 2.17
N ILE A 69 -1.61 9.10 1.61
CA ILE A 69 -0.33 8.43 1.35
C ILE A 69 0.35 8.06 2.68
N GLN A 70 0.29 8.95 3.67
CA GLN A 70 0.84 8.66 4.99
C GLN A 70 0.15 7.46 5.64
N GLU A 71 -1.18 7.42 5.67
CA GLU A 71 -1.98 6.31 6.21
C GLU A 71 -1.61 4.99 5.54
N LEU A 72 -1.53 4.96 4.20
CA LEU A 72 -1.10 3.77 3.45
C LEU A 72 0.31 3.31 3.81
N LEU A 73 1.24 4.23 4.08
CA LEU A 73 2.60 3.87 4.48
C LEU A 73 2.65 3.34 5.93
N GLU A 74 1.82 3.87 6.82
CA GLU A 74 1.68 3.43 8.21
C GLU A 74 1.02 2.04 8.30
N GLU A 75 0.04 1.73 7.45
CA GLU A 75 -0.63 0.43 7.38
C GLU A 75 0.30 -0.75 6.98
N LEU A 76 1.50 -0.45 6.44
CA LEU A 76 2.47 -1.48 6.05
C LEU A 76 3.31 -2.02 7.23
N LEU A 77 3.24 -1.38 8.40
CA LEU A 77 4.01 -1.72 9.61
C LEU A 77 3.32 -2.78 10.50
#